data_AF-G9L4E6-F1
#
_entry.id   AF-G9L4E6-F1
#
_cell.length_a   1.000
_cell.length_b   1.000
_cell.length_c   1.000
_cell.angle_alpha   90.00
_cell.angle_beta   90.00
_cell.angle_gamma   90.00
#
_symmetry.space_group_name_H-M   'P 1'
#
loop_
_entity.id
_entity.type
_entity.pdbx_description
1 polymer ?
#
loop_
_entity_poly.entity_id
_entity_poly.type
_entity_poly.pdbx_seq_one_letter_code
_entity_poly.pdbx_strand_id
1 'polypeptide(L)'
;AFSKASYYQLALEQLHSRPEALEALGAPLSVHHLHLTDRDNFVDITSARLKIPVSGSKSQGLLHVHSSRDGPFQRWRLQEVFLKLQDGQQIPVFKLSENTGHE
;
A
#
# COMPACT_ATOMS: atom_id res chain seq x y z
N ALA A 1 3.32 0.21 -17.63
CA ALA A 1 3.00 -0.68 -16.50
C ALA A 1 2.51 0.16 -15.33
N PHE A 2 1.41 -0.26 -14.69
CA PHE A 2 0.79 0.42 -13.55
C PHE A 2 1.74 0.60 -12.36
N SER A 3 2.77 -0.24 -12.26
CA SER A 3 3.87 -0.16 -11.29
C SER A 3 4.66 1.16 -11.29
N LYS A 4 4.45 2.04 -12.29
CA LYS A 4 5.03 3.39 -12.34
C LYS A 4 4.13 4.47 -11.70
N ALA A 5 2.95 4.12 -11.19
CA ALA A 5 2.09 5.06 -10.49
C ALA A 5 2.69 5.43 -9.13
N SER A 6 2.67 6.72 -8.78
CA SER A 6 3.37 7.21 -7.59
C SER A 6 2.86 6.59 -6.28
N TYR A 7 1.55 6.38 -6.13
CA TYR A 7 0.99 5.72 -4.94
C TYR A 7 1.44 4.26 -4.79
N TYR A 8 1.69 3.56 -5.90
CA TYR A 8 2.14 2.17 -5.89
C TYR A 8 3.59 2.10 -5.41
N GLN A 9 4.46 2.94 -5.98
CA GLN A 9 5.87 2.99 -5.61
C GLN A 9 6.05 3.46 -4.16
N LEU A 10 5.37 4.53 -3.76
CA LEU A 10 5.44 5.05 -2.40
C LEU A 10 4.97 4.01 -1.37
N ALA A 11 3.92 3.25 -1.67
CA ALA A 11 3.46 2.20 -0.75
C ALA A 11 4.51 1.09 -0.56
N LEU A 12 5.20 0.70 -1.63
CA LEU A 12 6.30 -0.26 -1.54
C LEU A 12 7.47 0.32 -0.74
N GLU A 13 7.84 1.58 -0.96
CA GLU A 13 8.89 2.24 -0.16
C GLU A 13 8.55 2.24 1.33
N GLN A 14 7.29 2.53 1.69
CA GLN A 14 6.83 2.45 3.09
C GLN A 14 6.89 1.02 3.65
N LEU A 15 6.59 0.00 2.83
CA LEU A 15 6.72 -1.39 3.26
C LEU A 15 8.19 -1.76 3.54
N HIS A 16 9.12 -1.34 2.66
CA HIS A 16 10.55 -1.60 2.84
C HIS A 16 11.15 -0.86 4.05
N SER A 17 10.54 0.24 4.49
CA SER A 17 11.01 0.99 5.66
C SER A 17 10.42 0.51 6.99
N ARG A 18 9.56 -0.52 6.99
CA ARG A 18 8.87 -1.03 8.18
C ARG A 18 9.43 -2.39 8.64
N PRO A 19 10.33 -2.44 9.64
CA PRO A 19 10.98 -3.68 10.08
C PRO A 19 10.01 -4.78 10.49
N GLU A 20 8.96 -4.44 11.25
CA GLU A 20 7.94 -5.39 11.72
C GLU A 20 7.25 -6.13 10.55
N ALA A 21 6.91 -5.40 9.48
CA ALA A 21 6.28 -6.00 8.30
C ALA A 21 7.25 -6.90 7.53
N LEU A 22 8.52 -6.49 7.42
CA LEU A 22 9.57 -7.31 6.80
C LEU A 22 9.90 -8.56 7.61
N GLU A 23 9.92 -8.47 8.94
CA GLU A 23 10.15 -9.60 9.83
C GLU A 23 9.03 -10.63 9.75
N ALA A 24 7.77 -10.17 9.61
CA ALA A 24 6.61 -11.03 9.46
C ALA A 24 6.53 -11.71 8.09
N LEU A 25 6.92 -11.03 7.01
CA LEU A 25 7.00 -11.62 5.66
C LEU A 25 8.22 -12.53 5.50
N GLY A 26 9.37 -12.14 6.05
CA GLY A 26 10.67 -12.75 5.82
C GLY A 26 11.34 -12.28 4.52
N ALA A 27 12.66 -12.49 4.43
CA ALA A 27 13.44 -12.17 3.23
C ALA A 27 13.65 -13.43 2.35
N PRO A 28 13.72 -13.29 1.00
CA PRO A 28 13.57 -12.05 0.24
C PRO A 28 12.09 -11.64 0.10
N LEU A 29 11.85 -10.32 0.09
CA LEU A 29 10.53 -9.76 -0.22
C LEU A 29 10.29 -9.85 -1.74
N SER A 30 9.16 -10.43 -2.12
CA SER A 30 8.69 -10.52 -3.50
C SER A 30 7.38 -9.75 -3.65
N VAL A 31 7.28 -8.94 -4.71
CA VAL A 31 6.08 -8.21 -5.09
C VAL A 31 5.50 -8.86 -6.34
N HIS A 32 4.26 -9.31 -6.26
CA HIS A 32 3.60 -10.05 -7.33
C HIS A 32 2.77 -9.13 -8.22
N HIS A 33 2.29 -9.69 -9.33
CA HIS A 33 1.49 -8.93 -10.29
C HIS A 33 0.16 -8.48 -9.68
N LEU A 34 -0.13 -7.18 -9.76
CA LEU A 34 -1.40 -6.62 -9.34
C LEU A 34 -2.44 -6.81 -10.46
N HIS A 35 -3.48 -7.60 -10.19
CA HIS A 35 -4.61 -7.76 -11.11
C HIS A 35 -5.60 -6.60 -10.95
N LEU A 36 -5.49 -5.58 -11.82
CA LEU A 36 -6.37 -4.41 -11.82
C LEU A 36 -7.84 -4.71 -12.16
N THR A 37 -8.12 -5.89 -12.71
CA THR A 37 -9.49 -6.37 -12.97
C THR A 37 -10.18 -6.92 -11.73
N ASP A 38 -9.44 -7.08 -10.62
CA ASP A 38 -10.03 -7.38 -9.33
C ASP A 38 -10.93 -6.21 -8.92
N ARG A 39 -12.18 -6.51 -8.56
CA ARG A 39 -13.19 -5.49 -8.20
C ARG A 39 -12.79 -4.67 -6.98
N ASP A 40 -11.88 -5.19 -6.17
CA ASP A 40 -11.38 -4.51 -4.99
C ASP A 40 -10.27 -3.50 -5.29
N ASN A 41 -9.65 -3.58 -6.48
CA ASN A 41 -8.69 -2.59 -6.95
C ASN A 41 -9.46 -1.50 -7.70
N PHE A 42 -9.37 -0.27 -7.20
CA PHE A 42 -10.15 0.84 -7.72
C PHE A 42 -9.31 2.09 -7.79
N VAL A 43 -9.29 2.73 -8.96
CA VAL A 43 -8.64 4.02 -9.17
C VAL A 43 -9.61 4.91 -9.92
N ASP A 44 -10.00 6.02 -9.30
CA ASP A 44 -10.76 7.08 -9.94
C ASP A 44 -9.93 8.37 -10.07
N ILE A 45 -10.62 9.49 -10.35
CA ILE A 45 -9.99 10.80 -10.55
C ILE A 45 -9.24 11.26 -9.28
N THR A 46 -9.71 10.92 -8.08
CA THR A 46 -9.24 11.50 -6.81
C THR A 46 -8.88 10.48 -5.73
N SER A 47 -9.23 9.21 -5.90
CA SER A 47 -9.02 8.12 -4.96
C SER A 47 -8.40 6.90 -5.66
N ALA A 48 -7.45 6.26 -4.98
CA ALA A 48 -6.85 5.01 -5.40
C ALA A 48 -6.81 4.04 -4.22
N ARG A 49 -7.35 2.84 -4.42
CA ARG A 49 -7.32 1.72 -3.49
C ARG A 49 -6.77 0.49 -4.19
N LEU A 50 -5.73 -0.10 -3.60
CA LEU A 50 -5.02 -1.24 -4.18
C LEU A 50 -4.76 -2.31 -3.14
N LYS A 51 -4.71 -3.55 -3.61
CA LYS A 51 -4.27 -4.73 -2.86
C LYS A 51 -3.09 -5.36 -3.60
N ILE A 52 -1.88 -4.94 -3.26
CA ILE A 52 -0.66 -5.41 -3.92
C ILE A 52 -0.24 -6.73 -3.26
N PRO A 53 -0.20 -7.86 -3.98
CA PRO A 53 0.20 -9.12 -3.37
C PRO A 53 1.71 -9.13 -3.13
N VAL A 54 2.10 -9.50 -1.91
CA VAL A 54 3.49 -9.55 -1.47
C VAL A 54 3.75 -10.85 -0.72
N SER A 55 4.97 -11.36 -0.80
CA SER A 55 5.39 -12.55 -0.05
C SER A 55 6.84 -12.46 0.40
N GLY A 56 7.16 -13.18 1.45
CA GLY A 56 8.53 -13.49 1.83
C GLY A 56 8.68 -14.97 2.16
N SER A 57 9.79 -15.33 2.79
CA SER A 57 10.09 -16.72 3.15
C SER A 57 9.26 -17.27 4.30
N LYS A 58 8.67 -16.41 5.14
CA LYS A 58 7.86 -16.81 6.31
C LYS A 58 6.36 -16.76 6.04
N SER A 59 5.90 -15.73 5.34
CA SER A 59 4.48 -15.56 5.07
C SER A 59 4.23 -14.79 3.78
N GLN A 60 2.96 -14.68 3.42
CA GLN A 60 2.49 -13.90 2.29
C GLN A 60 1.22 -13.13 2.69
N GLY A 61 0.90 -12.10 1.91
CA GLY A 61 -0.22 -11.23 2.22
C GLY A 61 -0.52 -10.23 1.11
N LEU A 62 -1.39 -9.29 1.45
CA LEU A 62 -1.77 -8.17 0.60
C LEU A 62 -1.35 -6.88 1.28
N LEU A 63 -0.60 -6.05 0.56
CA LEU A 63 -0.37 -4.67 0.94
C LEU A 63 -1.57 -3.84 0.48
N HIS A 64 -2.39 -3.44 1.45
CA HIS A 64 -3.52 -2.55 1.22
C HIS A 64 -3.02 -1.11 1.16
N VAL A 65 -3.36 -0.42 0.08
CA VAL A 65 -2.93 0.95 -0.18
C VAL A 65 -4.17 1.80 -0.39
N HIS A 66 -4.24 2.92 0.33
CA HIS A 66 -5.20 3.98 0.08
C HIS A 66 -4.45 5.28 -0.19
N SER A 67 -4.81 5.94 -1.28
CA SER A 67 -4.25 7.24 -1.68
C SER A 67 -5.33 8.15 -2.21
N SER A 68 -5.12 9.45 -2.02
CA SER A 68 -6.01 10.48 -2.54
C SER A 68 -5.23 11.66 -3.13
N ARG A 69 -5.92 12.49 -3.89
CA ARG A 69 -5.44 13.79 -4.39
C ARG A 69 -6.63 14.74 -4.53
N ASP A 70 -6.39 16.04 -4.41
CA ASP A 70 -7.49 17.03 -4.42
C ASP A 70 -7.98 17.37 -5.84
N GLY A 71 -7.37 16.80 -6.89
CA GLY A 71 -7.82 16.98 -8.26
C GLY A 71 -7.02 16.17 -9.30
N PRO A 72 -7.49 16.10 -10.55
CA PRO A 72 -6.93 15.25 -11.62
C PRO A 72 -5.46 15.53 -11.95
N PHE A 73 -4.99 16.76 -11.70
CA PHE A 73 -3.62 17.20 -11.99
C PHE A 73 -2.77 17.38 -10.73
N GLN A 74 -3.32 17.05 -9.56
CA GLN A 74 -2.58 17.14 -8.30
C GLN A 74 -1.83 15.85 -8.00
N ARG A 75 -0.81 15.95 -7.15
CA ARG A 75 0.00 14.82 -6.72
C ARG A 75 -0.80 13.90 -5.81
N TRP A 76 -0.69 12.59 -6.04
CA TRP A 76 -1.20 11.57 -5.12
C TRP A 76 -0.49 11.62 -3.77
N ARG A 77 -1.26 11.49 -2.70
CA ARG A 77 -0.79 11.38 -1.32
C ARG A 77 -1.27 10.06 -0.75
N LEU A 78 -0.33 9.29 -0.18
CA LEU A 78 -0.69 8.13 0.62
C LEU A 78 -1.54 8.61 1.81
N GLN A 79 -2.66 7.92 2.04
CA GLN A 79 -3.53 8.14 3.19
C GLN A 79 -3.29 7.06 4.23
N GLU A 80 -3.23 5.80 3.77
CA GLU A 80 -3.02 4.65 4.64
C GLU A 80 -2.36 3.52 3.84
N VAL A 81 -1.46 2.81 4.50
CA VAL A 81 -0.87 1.56 4.02
C VAL A 81 -0.82 0.59 5.18
N PHE A 82 -1.35 -0.62 4.99
CA PHE A 82 -1.18 -1.70 5.94
C PHE A 82 -0.99 -3.02 5.22
N LEU A 83 -0.21 -3.90 5.84
CA LEU A 83 -0.01 -5.26 5.39
C LEU A 83 -1.06 -6.15 6.06
N LYS A 84 -1.84 -6.87 5.27
CA LYS A 84 -2.71 -7.94 5.76
C LYS A 84 -2.11 -9.29 5.39
N LEU A 85 -1.69 -10.05 6.39
CA LEU A 85 -1.16 -11.40 6.23
C LEU A 85 -2.29 -12.41 5.99
N GLN A 86 -1.95 -13.59 5.47
CA GLN A 86 -2.92 -14.65 5.21
C GLN A 86 -3.60 -15.21 6.47
N ASP A 87 -2.92 -15.15 7.62
CA ASP A 87 -3.49 -15.52 8.93
C ASP A 87 -4.49 -14.47 9.47
N GLY A 88 -4.66 -13.35 8.76
CA GLY A 88 -5.56 -12.27 9.12
C GLY A 88 -4.92 -11.16 9.94
N GLN A 89 -3.68 -11.32 10.41
CA GLN A 89 -2.94 -10.26 11.11
C GLN A 89 -2.78 -9.03 10.20
N GLN A 90 -2.96 -7.85 10.79
CA GLN A 90 -2.75 -6.58 10.11
C GLN A 90 -1.61 -5.81 10.78
N ILE A 91 -0.66 -5.37 9.96
CA ILE A 91 0.50 -4.59 10.40
C ILE A 91 0.40 -3.21 9.75
N PRO A 92 0.20 -2.13 10.52
CA PRO A 92 0.21 -0.77 10.00
C PRO A 92 1.59 -0.43 9.43
N VAL A 93 1.63 -0.02 8.16
CA VAL A 93 2.88 0.33 7.46
C VAL A 93 3.05 1.84 7.39
N PHE A 94 1.97 2.56 7.05
CA PHE A 94 1.93 4.02 7.01
C PHE A 94 0.51 4.49 7.31
N LYS A 95 0.40 5.60 8.03
CA LYS A 95 -0.85 6.32 8.18
C LYS A 95 -0.55 7.80 8.13
N LEU A 96 -1.23 8.52 7.25
CA LEU A 96 -1.16 9.96 7.25
C LEU A 96 -1.79 10.43 8.55
N SER A 97 -0.96 10.98 9.43
CA SER A 97 -1.46 11.70 10.60
C SER A 97 -2.23 12.90 10.08
N GLU A 98 -3.53 12.96 10.37
CA GLU A 98 -4.29 14.21 10.27
C GLU A 98 -3.61 15.18 11.22
N ASN A 99 -2.77 16.06 10.67
CA ASN A 99 -2.37 17.24 11.40
C ASN A 99 -3.66 18.05 11.52
N THR A 100 -4.40 17.88 12.63
CA THR A 100 -5.40 18.84 13.06
C THR A 100 -4.69 20.18 13.09
N GLY A 101 -4.85 20.95 12.01
CA GLY A 101 -4.59 22.37 12.00
C GLY A 101 -5.57 22.96 13.00
N HIS A 102 -5.14 23.05 14.25
CA HIS A 102 -5.64 24.08 15.12
C HIS A 102 -5.07 25.40 14.56
N GLU A 103 -6.01 26.18 14.05
CA GLU A 103 -6.02 27.62 13.71
C GLU A 103 -4.74 28.43 13.97
#